data_AF-A0A0C2DDK0-F1
#
_entry.id   AF-A0A0C2DDK0-F1
#
_cell.length_a   1.000
_cell.length_b   1.000
_cell.length_c   1.000
_cell.angle_alpha   90.00
_cell.angle_beta   90.00
_cell.angle_gamma   90.00
#
_symmetry.space_group_name_H-M   'P 1'
#
loop_
_entity.id
_entity.type
_entity.pdbx_description
1 polymer ?
#
loop_
_entity_poly.entity_id
_entity_poly.type
_entity_poly.pdbx_seq_one_letter_code
_entity_poly.pdbx_strand_id
1 'polypeptide(L)'
;MPLSHSLYREVFRGSGGYGQWLGPLFVERSESPWISSSAAAVRKAFKQMSAQRFDYVHRLLPKLKHQSEDCLYMNLFVPERLDNDSGTEDQKFITYKIISTSMICLRGYYNHMSSLIAESSQRDSQLPVLVVVHGDEYGWNAGSPYNGSILASHGQIVVVTLNYRLGVFGQSSHKYSAFDQRCKFLKLGFLGRCEFSSCSGNSGISDLVSALTMLNVVLPPFGGDPKAVTLLGWGSGASLVSLLMASPLTQPGRRLFRRAILLDGTALAPWAMAHNPQQYFAQVAENLGCLSRNRSSTFNDNIDTTVRCMQDHPADNVTKAVQAIEIPTFLSGFAPIVDGQLIPNSPRISFSPQYGSLFREIDLLVGFSSHPAHYLLSNEDLKSGLSKERRQKIFRTLVRNLYEYHRSELLAAIINEYTDWENPRDHPKSVRNGVLAVLNDVLFTAPLIETLRMHSADEVRKEANTFMFVFGHETRSWMNEQPNSGLRGSLSGDHIPYIFGYPLANSDKEEKLFSGFGAEDRGVSQVLMHYVANFVKSGDPSKPSMMPKSFPIGEAFASTAWPQFDQPNREAYLEINLIPSIET
;
A
#
# COMPACT_ATOMS: atom_id res chain seq x y z
N MET A 1 -5.48 -9.12 61.77
CA MET A 1 -5.31 -7.89 62.58
C MET A 1 -3.83 -7.55 62.63
N PRO A 2 -3.45 -6.27 62.63
CA PRO A 2 -3.93 -5.21 61.72
C PRO A 2 -2.75 -4.24 61.37
N LEU A 3 -2.79 -3.41 60.33
CA LEU A 3 -3.23 -2.00 60.24
C LEU A 3 -2.32 -1.36 59.16
N SER A 4 -2.68 -0.39 58.32
CA SER A 4 -3.87 0.44 58.20
C SER A 4 -3.73 1.38 56.99
N HIS A 5 -4.84 1.55 56.25
CA HIS A 5 -5.47 2.82 55.83
C HIS A 5 -4.62 4.09 55.58
N SER A 6 -4.82 4.86 54.51
CA SER A 6 -6.00 5.71 54.24
C SER A 6 -6.12 6.05 52.72
N LEU A 7 -7.28 5.94 52.07
CA LEU A 7 -8.40 6.91 51.99
C LEU A 7 -8.05 8.25 51.32
N TYR A 8 -8.56 8.46 50.10
CA TYR A 8 -9.28 9.71 49.74
C TYR A 8 -10.30 9.42 48.62
N ARG A 9 -11.53 9.88 48.85
CA ARG A 9 -12.73 9.79 48.02
C ARG A 9 -13.44 11.14 48.18
N GLU A 10 -13.71 11.84 47.09
CA GLU A 10 -14.65 12.99 46.96
C GLU A 10 -14.78 13.25 45.45
N VAL A 11 -15.90 12.99 44.74
CA VAL A 11 -17.25 13.60 44.76
C VAL A 11 -17.25 15.10 44.47
N PHE A 12 -17.54 15.45 43.21
CA PHE A 12 -18.32 16.66 42.89
C PHE A 12 -19.43 16.32 41.88
N ARG A 13 -20.68 16.55 42.33
CA ARG A 13 -21.88 16.72 41.50
C ARG A 13 -21.92 18.16 41.01
N GLY A 14 -22.36 18.36 39.77
CA GLY A 14 -22.75 19.66 39.20
C GLY A 14 -23.69 19.44 38.02
N SER A 15 -24.88 20.02 38.11
CA SER A 15 -26.09 19.77 37.36
C SER A 15 -26.30 20.68 36.14
N GLY A 16 -26.95 20.14 35.10
CA GLY A 16 -28.02 20.81 34.36
C GLY A 16 -27.65 21.64 33.11
N GLY A 17 -28.22 21.26 31.96
CA GLY A 17 -28.29 22.11 30.77
C GLY A 17 -28.56 21.33 29.47
N TYR A 18 -29.84 21.12 29.14
CA TYR A 18 -30.29 20.61 27.84
C TYR A 18 -29.93 21.58 26.70
N GLY A 19 -29.53 21.03 25.55
CA GLY A 19 -29.35 21.77 24.30
C GLY A 19 -28.89 20.86 23.17
N GLN A 20 -29.82 20.06 22.62
CA GLN A 20 -29.65 19.37 21.35
C GLN A 20 -29.44 20.38 20.22
N TRP A 21 -28.42 20.21 19.38
CA TRP A 21 -28.50 20.39 17.92
C TRP A 21 -27.47 19.50 17.22
N LEU A 22 -27.93 18.94 16.09
CA LEU A 22 -27.40 17.80 15.35
C LEU A 22 -26.18 18.13 14.48
N GLY A 23 -25.20 17.22 14.45
CA GLY A 23 -24.18 17.16 13.39
C GLY A 23 -23.36 15.87 13.49
N PRO A 24 -23.51 14.89 12.56
CA PRO A 24 -22.76 13.65 12.66
C PRO A 24 -21.51 13.64 11.76
N LEU A 25 -20.48 12.96 12.29
CA LEU A 25 -19.33 12.30 11.66
C LEU A 25 -18.04 13.12 11.53
N PHE A 26 -17.11 12.77 12.44
CA PHE A 26 -15.66 13.07 12.50
C PHE A 26 -15.36 14.57 12.41
N VAL A 27 -15.02 15.27 13.48
CA VAL A 27 -13.83 15.13 14.32
C VAL A 27 -14.14 15.81 15.66
N GLU A 28 -13.89 15.15 16.79
CA GLU A 28 -13.53 15.87 18.01
C GLU A 28 -12.81 14.97 19.04
N ARG A 29 -11.68 15.52 19.47
CA ARG A 29 -11.00 15.47 20.78
C ARG A 29 -10.03 14.34 21.12
N SER A 30 -8.80 14.85 21.34
CA SER A 30 -7.73 14.48 22.28
C SER A 30 -7.17 13.07 22.18
N GLU A 31 -5.88 13.02 21.87
CA GLU A 31 -5.04 11.84 21.66
C GLU A 31 -5.36 11.11 20.37
N SER A 32 -4.33 10.87 19.55
CA SER A 32 -4.39 9.88 18.48
C SER A 32 -4.98 8.59 19.07
N PRO A 33 -6.14 8.10 18.59
CA PRO A 33 -6.79 6.91 19.16
C PRO A 33 -5.92 5.65 19.06
N TRP A 34 -4.83 5.72 18.30
CA TRP A 34 -3.86 4.66 18.01
C TRP A 34 -2.85 4.38 19.12
N ILE A 35 -2.69 5.30 20.10
CA ILE A 35 -1.66 5.17 21.16
C ILE A 35 -2.29 5.09 22.57
N SER A 36 -3.59 5.39 22.70
CA SER A 36 -4.28 5.32 24.00
C SER A 36 -4.68 3.88 24.32
N SER A 37 -4.10 3.30 25.37
CA SER A 37 -4.50 2.00 25.95
C SER A 37 -5.84 2.06 26.71
N SER A 38 -6.54 3.20 26.66
CA SER A 38 -7.80 3.36 27.35
C SER A 38 -8.91 2.55 26.67
N ALA A 39 -9.70 1.82 27.47
CA ALA A 39 -10.83 1.05 26.97
C ALA A 39 -11.86 1.91 26.20
N ALA A 40 -11.92 3.22 26.48
CA ALA A 40 -12.80 4.16 25.79
C ALA A 40 -12.31 4.47 24.36
N ALA A 41 -11.00 4.68 24.16
CA ALA A 41 -10.41 4.91 22.84
C ALA A 41 -10.54 3.67 21.96
N VAL A 42 -10.27 2.47 22.52
CA VAL A 42 -10.45 1.19 21.82
C VAL A 42 -11.90 0.97 21.39
N ARG A 43 -12.87 1.26 22.28
CA ARG A 43 -14.31 1.18 21.95
C ARG A 43 -14.72 2.20 20.88
N LYS A 44 -14.15 3.40 20.89
CA LYS A 44 -14.41 4.44 19.87
C LYS A 44 -13.86 4.01 18.51
N ALA A 45 -12.64 3.47 18.47
CA ALA A 45 -12.02 2.94 17.26
C ALA A 45 -12.84 1.80 16.64
N PHE A 46 -13.25 0.81 17.44
CA PHE A 46 -14.07 -0.32 16.96
C PHE A 46 -15.45 0.09 16.41
N LYS A 47 -16.02 1.21 16.90
CA LYS A 47 -17.26 1.77 16.34
C LYS A 47 -17.06 2.46 14.99
N GLN A 48 -15.84 2.90 14.69
CA GLN A 48 -15.53 3.76 13.55
C GLN A 48 -14.96 3.01 12.36
N MET A 49 -14.32 1.86 12.58
CA MET A 49 -13.74 1.01 11.53
C MET A 49 -14.39 -0.37 11.49
N SER A 50 -14.15 -1.13 10.43
CA SER A 50 -14.57 -2.53 10.36
C SER A 50 -13.77 -3.39 11.35
N ALA A 51 -14.36 -4.50 11.84
CA ALA A 51 -13.70 -5.38 12.81
C ALA A 51 -12.35 -5.92 12.28
N GLN A 52 -12.32 -6.36 11.02
CA GLN A 52 -11.09 -6.86 10.42
C GLN A 52 -10.02 -5.80 10.24
N ARG A 53 -10.41 -4.56 9.88
CA ARG A 53 -9.47 -3.44 9.82
C ARG A 53 -8.88 -3.17 11.20
N PHE A 54 -9.71 -3.21 12.24
CA PHE A 54 -9.27 -3.10 13.62
C PHE A 54 -8.27 -4.20 13.98
N ASP A 55 -8.58 -5.47 13.69
CA ASP A 55 -7.72 -6.60 14.02
C ASP A 55 -6.38 -6.56 13.26
N TYR A 56 -6.42 -6.21 11.97
CA TYR A 56 -5.21 -6.00 11.16
C TYR A 56 -4.31 -4.91 11.76
N VAL A 57 -4.87 -3.74 12.06
CA VAL A 57 -4.12 -2.63 12.68
C VAL A 57 -3.59 -3.05 14.06
N HIS A 58 -4.39 -3.74 14.86
CA HIS A 58 -4.00 -4.18 16.20
C HIS A 58 -2.85 -5.21 16.18
N ARG A 59 -2.79 -6.07 15.15
CA ARG A 59 -1.65 -6.99 14.95
C ARG A 59 -0.39 -6.26 14.50
N LEU A 60 -0.53 -5.21 13.70
CA LEU A 60 0.59 -4.49 13.10
C LEU A 60 1.20 -3.43 14.04
N LEU A 61 0.40 -2.74 14.85
CA LEU A 61 0.85 -1.67 15.75
C LEU A 61 2.01 -2.05 16.69
N PRO A 62 2.02 -3.23 17.35
CA PRO A 62 3.14 -3.66 18.18
C PRO A 62 4.47 -3.72 17.43
N LYS A 63 4.45 -4.04 16.14
CA LYS A 63 5.63 -4.10 15.27
C LYS A 63 6.10 -2.71 14.80
N LEU A 64 5.26 -1.69 14.92
CA LEU A 64 5.53 -0.30 14.51
C LEU A 64 5.82 0.63 15.70
N LYS A 65 6.07 0.08 16.91
CA LYS A 65 6.33 0.87 18.13
C LYS A 65 7.60 1.71 18.06
N HIS A 66 8.64 1.17 17.44
CA HIS A 66 9.94 1.84 17.33
C HIS A 66 9.97 2.68 16.05
N GLN A 67 9.68 3.97 16.18
CA GLN A 67 9.66 4.92 15.08
C GLN A 67 10.87 5.86 15.18
N SER A 68 11.48 6.14 14.04
CA SER A 68 12.64 7.03 13.91
C SER A 68 12.58 7.71 12.54
N GLU A 69 13.08 8.94 12.45
CA GLU A 69 13.31 9.59 11.15
C GLU A 69 14.45 8.93 10.37
N ASP A 70 15.38 8.27 11.06
CA ASP A 70 16.31 7.34 10.44
C ASP A 70 15.58 6.01 10.20
N CYS A 71 14.85 5.95 9.08
CA CYS A 71 14.01 4.80 8.71
C CYS A 71 14.33 4.22 7.32
N LEU A 72 15.31 4.76 6.60
CA LEU A 72 15.67 4.33 5.24
C LEU A 72 16.51 3.05 5.25
N TYR A 73 15.82 1.94 5.47
CA TYR A 73 16.36 0.58 5.56
C TYR A 73 15.64 -0.34 4.57
N MET A 74 16.32 -1.40 4.16
CA MET A 74 15.74 -2.51 3.39
C MET A 74 16.18 -3.85 3.96
N ASN A 75 15.35 -4.87 3.76
CA ASN A 75 15.59 -6.25 4.15
C ASN A 75 15.71 -7.09 2.89
N LEU A 76 16.78 -7.86 2.78
CA LEU A 76 17.00 -8.80 1.67
C LEU A 76 16.74 -10.23 2.16
N PHE A 77 15.92 -10.96 1.41
CA PHE A 77 15.63 -12.39 1.61
C PHE A 77 16.16 -13.16 0.40
N VAL A 78 17.22 -13.93 0.62
CA VAL A 78 17.93 -14.68 -0.43
C VAL A 78 17.72 -16.18 -0.17
N PRO A 79 17.21 -16.94 -1.15
CA PRO A 79 17.08 -18.39 -1.01
C PRO A 79 18.46 -19.06 -1.06
N GLU A 80 18.66 -20.06 -0.20
CA GLU A 80 19.88 -20.87 -0.20
C GLU A 80 19.84 -21.89 -1.35
N ARG A 81 20.93 -21.97 -2.13
CA ARG A 81 21.11 -22.95 -3.20
C ARG A 81 21.83 -24.15 -2.59
N LEU A 82 21.10 -25.21 -2.25
CA LEU A 82 21.71 -26.42 -1.72
C LEU A 82 22.37 -27.18 -2.86
N ASP A 83 23.70 -27.25 -2.84
CA ASP A 83 24.46 -28.07 -3.78
C ASP A 83 24.02 -29.53 -3.66
N ASN A 84 23.83 -30.18 -4.80
CA ASN A 84 23.17 -31.48 -4.95
C ASN A 84 24.06 -32.69 -4.53
N ASP A 85 24.92 -32.53 -3.53
CA ASP A 85 25.99 -33.51 -3.24
C ASP A 85 25.70 -34.51 -2.12
N SER A 86 24.43 -34.69 -1.72
CA SER A 86 24.07 -35.82 -0.85
C SER A 86 22.69 -36.39 -1.18
N GLY A 87 22.71 -37.61 -1.72
CA GLY A 87 21.55 -38.40 -2.15
C GLY A 87 20.71 -38.97 -1.02
N THR A 88 20.22 -38.14 -0.12
CA THR A 88 19.14 -38.51 0.79
C THR A 88 18.04 -37.47 0.72
N GLU A 89 16.94 -37.84 0.07
CA GLU A 89 15.63 -37.21 0.23
C GLU A 89 15.20 -37.39 1.69
N ASP A 90 15.58 -36.46 2.56
CA ASP A 90 14.77 -36.04 3.70
C ASP A 90 15.44 -34.87 4.45
N GLN A 91 14.63 -33.85 4.74
CA GLN A 91 14.92 -32.68 5.59
C GLN A 91 16.00 -31.70 5.10
N LYS A 92 15.66 -30.90 4.09
CA LYS A 92 16.44 -29.71 3.70
C LYS A 92 15.96 -28.47 4.46
N PHE A 93 16.72 -28.06 5.48
CA PHE A 93 16.50 -26.83 6.24
C PHE A 93 16.88 -25.60 5.40
N ILE A 94 16.02 -24.58 5.42
CA ILE A 94 16.20 -23.31 4.67
C ILE A 94 16.91 -22.32 5.59
N THR A 95 18.16 -21.98 5.30
CA THR A 95 18.87 -20.91 6.01
C THR A 95 18.81 -19.63 5.17
N TYR A 96 18.12 -18.59 5.66
CA TYR A 96 18.05 -17.29 4.99
C TYR A 96 19.04 -16.31 5.64
N LYS A 97 19.72 -15.48 4.84
CA LYS A 97 20.56 -14.40 5.35
C LYS A 97 19.76 -13.09 5.38
N ILE A 98 19.19 -12.75 6.54
CA ILE A 98 18.59 -11.41 6.73
C ILE A 98 19.73 -10.40 6.83
N ILE A 99 19.74 -9.45 5.91
CA ILE A 99 20.60 -8.28 6.00
C ILE A 99 19.67 -7.06 6.09
N SER A 100 19.59 -6.48 7.29
CA SER A 100 18.98 -5.18 7.53
C SER A 100 20.10 -4.17 7.66
N THR A 101 20.22 -3.24 6.70
CA THR A 101 21.23 -2.17 6.77
C THR A 101 20.67 -0.85 6.27
N SER A 102 21.24 0.24 6.80
CA SER A 102 20.96 1.60 6.32
C SER A 102 21.38 1.75 4.85
N MET A 103 20.56 2.45 4.06
CA MET A 103 20.85 2.81 2.67
C MET A 103 22.14 3.65 2.52
N ILE A 104 22.64 4.25 3.60
CA ILE A 104 23.84 5.10 3.58
C ILE A 104 25.14 4.27 3.80
N CYS A 105 25.05 3.11 4.47
CA CYS A 105 26.25 2.36 4.93
C CYS A 105 26.74 1.23 4.00
N LEU A 106 25.95 0.78 3.00
CA LEU A 106 26.35 -0.37 2.18
C LEU A 106 27.55 -0.11 1.27
N ARG A 107 27.81 1.15 0.91
CA ARG A 107 28.97 1.49 0.06
C ARG A 107 30.31 1.22 0.76
N GLY A 108 30.35 1.32 2.10
CA GLY A 108 31.50 0.93 2.92
C GLY A 108 31.58 -0.59 3.16
N TYR A 109 30.44 -1.26 3.28
CA TYR A 109 30.34 -2.72 3.46
C TYR A 109 30.71 -3.51 2.19
N TYR A 110 30.56 -2.91 1.01
CA TYR A 110 30.93 -3.52 -0.29
C TYR A 110 32.39 -3.99 -0.30
N ASN A 111 33.31 -3.19 0.23
CA ASN A 111 34.73 -3.52 0.26
C ASN A 111 35.08 -4.64 1.27
N HIS A 112 34.24 -4.88 2.29
CA HIS A 112 34.47 -5.90 3.31
C HIS A 112 33.75 -7.23 3.00
N MET A 113 32.62 -7.19 2.29
CA MET A 113 31.87 -8.38 1.86
C MET A 113 32.36 -8.95 0.53
N SER A 114 33.00 -8.14 -0.32
CA SER A 114 33.63 -8.63 -1.56
C SER A 114 34.65 -9.74 -1.27
N SER A 115 35.35 -9.70 -0.13
CA SER A 115 36.29 -10.77 0.25
C SER A 115 35.62 -12.03 0.84
N LEU A 116 34.39 -11.94 1.35
CA LEU A 116 33.65 -13.08 1.93
C LEU A 116 32.77 -13.81 0.89
N ILE A 117 32.50 -13.18 -0.25
CA ILE A 117 31.62 -13.72 -1.31
C ILE A 117 32.42 -14.09 -2.58
N ALA A 118 33.68 -13.66 -2.66
CA ALA A 118 34.59 -14.01 -3.77
C ALA A 118 34.83 -15.53 -3.94
N GLU A 119 34.46 -16.37 -2.98
CA GLU A 119 34.62 -17.83 -3.07
C GLU A 119 33.40 -18.57 -3.66
N SER A 120 32.22 -17.95 -3.82
CA SER A 120 31.03 -18.60 -4.42
C SER A 120 30.66 -18.13 -5.83
N SER A 121 31.41 -17.16 -6.37
CA SER A 121 31.17 -16.56 -7.69
C SER A 121 31.70 -17.44 -8.85
N GLN A 122 31.35 -18.72 -8.89
CA GLN A 122 31.42 -19.50 -10.12
C GLN A 122 30.00 -19.73 -10.70
N ARG A 123 29.64 -18.82 -11.61
CA ARG A 123 28.74 -19.02 -12.77
C ARG A 123 27.52 -19.93 -12.53
N ASP A 124 26.59 -19.44 -11.72
CA ASP A 124 25.23 -19.95 -11.71
C ASP A 124 24.24 -18.77 -11.88
N SER A 125 23.21 -18.95 -12.69
CA SER A 125 22.29 -17.91 -13.17
C SER A 125 21.79 -16.98 -12.05
N GLN A 126 21.94 -15.65 -12.23
CA GLN A 126 21.43 -14.65 -11.29
C GLN A 126 19.89 -14.77 -11.14
N LEU A 127 19.40 -14.62 -9.91
CA LEU A 127 18.00 -14.77 -9.55
C LEU A 127 17.22 -13.47 -9.80
N PRO A 128 16.02 -13.55 -10.40
CA PRO A 128 15.11 -12.41 -10.47
C PRO A 128 14.75 -11.87 -9.08
N VAL A 129 14.48 -10.57 -9.03
CA VAL A 129 14.31 -9.84 -7.76
C VAL A 129 12.91 -9.24 -7.68
N LEU A 130 12.22 -9.50 -6.58
CA LEU A 130 10.95 -8.88 -6.22
C LEU A 130 11.20 -7.83 -5.13
N VAL A 131 10.91 -6.56 -5.42
CA VAL A 131 10.99 -5.47 -4.45
C VAL A 131 9.57 -5.07 -4.05
N VAL A 132 9.29 -5.16 -2.75
CA VAL A 132 7.98 -4.89 -2.18
C VAL A 132 7.93 -3.46 -1.63
N VAL A 133 7.06 -2.67 -2.23
CA VAL A 133 6.70 -1.32 -1.80
C VAL A 133 5.42 -1.44 -0.98
N HIS A 134 5.57 -1.38 0.35
CA HIS A 134 4.40 -1.43 1.22
C HIS A 134 3.45 -0.26 0.93
N GLY A 135 2.19 -0.42 1.28
CA GLY A 135 1.21 0.64 1.11
C GLY A 135 0.13 0.57 2.15
N ASP A 136 -1.13 0.51 1.68
CA ASP A 136 -2.36 0.85 2.40
C ASP A 136 -2.70 2.34 2.25
N GLU A 137 -2.04 3.21 3.00
CA GLU A 137 -2.18 4.67 2.90
C GLU A 137 -0.79 5.33 2.92
N TYR A 138 -0.67 6.62 2.57
CA TYR A 138 0.63 7.31 2.54
C TYR A 138 1.16 7.71 3.92
N GLY A 139 0.36 7.57 4.97
CA GLY A 139 0.65 8.11 6.30
C GLY A 139 1.23 7.13 7.32
N TRP A 140 1.26 5.83 7.04
CA TRP A 140 1.65 4.80 8.01
C TRP A 140 2.10 3.50 7.32
N ASN A 141 2.43 2.47 8.11
CA ASN A 141 2.98 1.15 7.71
C ASN A 141 4.52 1.15 7.55
N ALA A 142 5.11 -0.02 7.34
CA ALA A 142 6.55 -0.22 7.12
C ALA A 142 6.81 -1.53 6.38
N GLY A 143 7.95 -1.70 5.72
CA GLY A 143 8.34 -2.95 5.06
C GLY A 143 8.88 -4.03 6.00
N SER A 144 9.31 -3.66 7.21
CA SER A 144 9.91 -4.58 8.19
C SER A 144 8.99 -5.70 8.73
N PRO A 145 7.66 -5.52 8.88
CA PRO A 145 6.79 -6.56 9.43
C PRO A 145 6.51 -7.73 8.47
N TYR A 146 6.82 -7.56 7.18
CA TYR A 146 6.51 -8.56 6.13
C TYR A 146 7.70 -9.51 5.93
N ASN A 147 7.49 -10.79 6.19
CA ASN A 147 8.53 -11.82 6.06
C ASN A 147 8.54 -12.42 4.65
N GLY A 148 9.59 -12.14 3.87
CA GLY A 148 9.76 -12.62 2.50
C GLY A 148 10.38 -14.02 2.37
N SER A 149 10.78 -14.68 3.47
CA SER A 149 11.57 -15.91 3.43
C SER A 149 10.88 -17.07 2.70
N ILE A 150 9.58 -17.27 2.94
CA ILE A 150 8.83 -18.38 2.34
C ILE A 150 8.68 -18.16 0.83
N LEU A 151 8.30 -16.94 0.42
CA LEU A 151 8.19 -16.59 -0.99
C LEU A 151 9.54 -16.70 -1.72
N ALA A 152 10.63 -16.22 -1.09
CA ALA A 152 11.97 -16.31 -1.67
C ALA A 152 12.38 -17.78 -1.92
N SER A 153 12.14 -18.65 -0.93
CA SER A 153 12.45 -20.08 -1.02
C SER A 153 11.54 -20.82 -2.02
N HIS A 154 10.23 -20.64 -1.92
CA HIS A 154 9.26 -21.30 -2.81
C HIS A 154 9.43 -20.84 -4.26
N GLY A 155 9.57 -19.53 -4.45
CA GLY A 155 9.69 -18.91 -5.76
C GLY A 155 11.07 -19.03 -6.39
N GLN A 156 12.12 -19.34 -5.63
CA GLN A 156 13.52 -19.25 -6.08
C GLN A 156 13.80 -17.86 -6.69
N ILE A 157 13.47 -16.83 -5.92
CA ILE A 157 13.66 -15.40 -6.26
C ILE A 157 14.22 -14.67 -5.04
N VAL A 158 14.91 -13.55 -5.26
CA VAL A 158 15.28 -12.65 -4.16
C VAL A 158 14.08 -11.78 -3.83
N VAL A 159 13.70 -11.71 -2.56
CA VAL A 159 12.64 -10.79 -2.10
C VAL A 159 13.29 -9.66 -1.32
N VAL A 160 12.89 -8.42 -1.58
CA VAL A 160 13.36 -7.22 -0.89
C VAL A 160 12.16 -6.49 -0.33
N THR A 161 12.13 -6.23 0.96
CA THR A 161 11.18 -5.27 1.55
C THR A 161 11.94 -4.01 1.93
N LEU A 162 11.34 -2.84 1.74
CA LEU A 162 12.01 -1.56 2.04
C LEU A 162 11.11 -0.63 2.82
N ASN A 163 11.71 0.37 3.44
CA ASN A 163 11.03 1.50 4.04
C ASN A 163 11.31 2.76 3.22
N TYR A 164 10.30 3.60 3.11
CA TYR A 164 10.40 4.93 2.50
C TYR A 164 9.67 5.93 3.40
N ARG A 165 9.94 7.23 3.22
CA ARG A 165 9.29 8.26 4.05
C ARG A 165 7.79 8.33 3.80
N LEU A 166 7.04 8.49 4.90
CA LEU A 166 5.58 8.53 4.93
C LEU A 166 5.07 9.88 5.48
N GLY A 167 3.84 10.23 5.12
CA GLY A 167 3.15 11.43 5.59
C GLY A 167 3.94 12.70 5.32
N VAL A 168 4.04 13.59 6.32
CA VAL A 168 4.79 14.86 6.22
C VAL A 168 6.28 14.68 6.48
N PHE A 169 6.72 13.54 7.02
CA PHE A 169 8.08 13.38 7.56
C PHE A 169 9.16 13.29 6.49
N GLY A 170 10.18 14.13 6.68
CA GLY A 170 11.45 14.21 5.97
C GLY A 170 12.58 14.19 6.99
N GLN A 171 13.75 13.64 6.69
CA GLN A 171 14.85 13.47 7.66
C GLN A 171 15.41 14.79 8.25
N SER A 172 15.58 14.89 9.59
CA SER A 172 16.47 15.85 10.27
C SER A 172 17.42 15.11 11.22
N SER A 173 18.62 14.77 10.75
CA SER A 173 19.67 14.20 11.62
C SER A 173 20.33 15.29 12.47
N HIS A 174 19.79 15.56 13.65
CA HIS A 174 20.52 16.24 14.73
C HIS A 174 21.50 15.25 15.40
N LYS A 175 22.67 15.02 14.76
CA LYS A 175 23.96 14.57 15.35
C LYS A 175 24.79 13.80 14.32
N TYR A 176 25.55 14.48 13.47
CA TYR A 176 26.78 13.92 12.91
C TYR A 176 27.87 15.00 12.81
N SER A 177 29.11 14.54 12.98
CA SER A 177 30.37 15.28 13.05
C SER A 177 30.60 16.20 11.83
N ALA A 178 31.45 17.22 12.01
CA ALA A 178 31.78 18.29 11.07
C ALA A 178 32.30 17.87 9.67
N PHE A 179 32.35 16.57 9.36
CA PHE A 179 32.76 16.04 8.06
C PHE A 179 31.60 15.90 7.05
N ASP A 180 30.34 15.99 7.48
CA ASP A 180 29.16 15.81 6.61
C ASP A 180 28.25 17.06 6.55
N GLN A 181 28.82 18.20 6.14
CA GLN A 181 28.09 19.47 5.96
C GLN A 181 27.26 19.55 4.66
N ARG A 182 27.24 18.50 3.82
CA ARG A 182 26.51 18.50 2.54
C ARG A 182 25.13 17.83 2.58
N CYS A 183 24.74 17.24 3.71
CA CYS A 183 23.47 16.51 3.87
C CYS A 183 22.43 17.25 4.76
N LYS A 184 22.43 18.59 4.75
CA LYS A 184 21.51 19.41 5.56
C LYS A 184 20.30 19.89 4.73
N PHE A 185 19.45 18.96 4.29
CA PHE A 185 18.18 19.27 3.62
C PHE A 185 17.07 18.33 4.10
N LEU A 186 16.26 18.77 5.08
CA LEU A 186 15.01 18.05 5.37
C LEU A 186 14.05 18.25 4.19
N LYS A 187 13.82 17.16 3.43
CA LYS A 187 12.79 17.12 2.38
C LYS A 187 11.55 16.46 2.96
N LEU A 188 10.51 17.25 3.21
CA LEU A 188 9.22 16.82 3.75
C LEU A 188 8.64 15.68 2.88
N GLY A 189 8.15 14.60 3.50
CA GLY A 189 7.82 13.30 2.89
C GLY A 189 6.99 13.40 1.62
N PHE A 190 5.67 13.56 1.82
CA PHE A 190 4.66 13.82 0.80
C PHE A 190 4.04 15.23 0.92
N LEU A 191 4.73 16.16 1.59
CA LEU A 191 4.24 17.53 1.71
C LEU A 191 4.64 18.34 0.47
N GLY A 192 3.71 18.42 -0.47
CA GLY A 192 3.88 19.14 -1.71
C GLY A 192 3.94 20.67 -1.53
N ARG A 193 4.97 21.29 -2.09
CA ARG A 193 5.11 22.75 -2.25
C ARG A 193 5.41 23.07 -3.71
N CYS A 194 4.84 24.14 -4.23
CA CYS A 194 4.96 24.55 -5.62
C CYS A 194 5.33 26.03 -5.62
N GLU A 195 6.52 26.32 -6.13
CA GLU A 195 6.96 27.67 -6.47
C GLU A 195 6.61 27.96 -7.93
N PHE A 196 6.75 29.21 -8.36
CA PHE A 196 6.36 29.70 -9.70
C PHE A 196 6.88 28.86 -10.89
N SER A 197 7.94 28.05 -10.73
CA SER A 197 8.52 27.20 -11.78
C SER A 197 8.84 25.75 -11.39
N SER A 198 8.67 25.34 -10.14
CA SER A 198 8.97 23.96 -9.72
C SER A 198 8.21 23.55 -8.46
N CYS A 199 7.77 22.28 -8.41
CA CYS A 199 7.23 21.70 -7.20
C CYS A 199 8.20 20.71 -6.55
N SER A 200 8.10 20.54 -5.24
CA SER A 200 8.83 19.54 -4.48
C SER A 200 7.94 18.95 -3.38
N GLY A 201 8.23 17.74 -2.91
CA GLY A 201 7.36 17.02 -1.98
C GLY A 201 7.15 15.55 -2.32
N ASN A 202 7.85 15.01 -3.32
CA ASN A 202 7.86 13.58 -3.65
C ASN A 202 9.04 12.87 -2.98
N SER A 203 9.30 13.17 -1.71
CA SER A 203 10.50 12.68 -1.02
C SER A 203 10.44 11.18 -0.75
N GLY A 204 9.23 10.61 -0.53
CA GLY A 204 9.03 9.16 -0.44
C GLY A 204 9.32 8.44 -1.77
N ILE A 205 8.90 9.00 -2.91
CA ILE A 205 9.25 8.45 -4.24
C ILE A 205 10.76 8.56 -4.49
N SER A 206 11.38 9.66 -4.08
CA SER A 206 12.83 9.85 -4.18
C SER A 206 13.60 8.77 -3.38
N ASP A 207 13.07 8.32 -2.24
CA ASP A 207 13.65 7.22 -1.47
C ASP A 207 13.55 5.90 -2.22
N LEU A 208 12.39 5.60 -2.82
CA LEU A 208 12.20 4.41 -3.67
C LEU A 208 13.20 4.38 -4.83
N VAL A 209 13.35 5.49 -5.53
CA VAL A 209 14.34 5.64 -6.62
C VAL A 209 15.76 5.40 -6.11
N SER A 210 16.09 5.96 -4.94
CA SER A 210 17.41 5.79 -4.33
C SER A 210 17.67 4.34 -3.93
N ALA A 211 16.66 3.66 -3.36
CA ALA A 211 16.73 2.25 -3.00
C ALA A 211 16.92 1.37 -4.25
N LEU A 212 16.18 1.62 -5.32
CA LEU A 212 16.33 0.89 -6.58
C LEU A 212 17.69 1.13 -7.25
N THR A 213 18.16 2.37 -7.25
CA THR A 213 19.50 2.71 -7.75
C THR A 213 20.58 1.97 -6.95
N MET A 214 20.39 1.88 -5.64
CA MET A 214 21.30 1.20 -4.73
C MET A 214 21.29 -0.32 -4.93
N LEU A 215 20.13 -0.92 -5.17
CA LEU A 215 19.99 -2.36 -5.44
C LEU A 215 20.81 -2.81 -6.65
N ASN A 216 21.04 -1.95 -7.65
CA ASN A 216 21.93 -2.27 -8.78
C ASN A 216 23.35 -2.69 -8.35
N VAL A 217 23.83 -2.17 -7.21
CA VAL A 217 25.17 -2.46 -6.68
C VAL A 217 25.12 -3.54 -5.59
N VAL A 218 24.01 -3.60 -4.84
CA VAL A 218 23.85 -4.51 -3.70
C VAL A 218 23.49 -5.92 -4.15
N LEU A 219 22.67 -6.09 -5.19
CA LEU A 219 22.13 -7.39 -5.59
C LEU A 219 23.15 -8.41 -6.13
N PRO A 220 24.15 -8.05 -6.95
CA PRO A 220 25.02 -9.03 -7.58
C PRO A 220 25.78 -9.94 -6.59
N PRO A 221 26.35 -9.43 -5.47
CA PRO A 221 26.93 -10.27 -4.43
C PRO A 221 25.95 -11.23 -3.74
N PHE A 222 24.65 -10.93 -3.76
CA PHE A 222 23.60 -11.80 -3.20
C PHE A 222 23.00 -12.75 -4.23
N GLY A 223 23.59 -12.84 -5.43
CA GLY A 223 23.11 -13.68 -6.52
C GLY A 223 21.84 -13.14 -7.20
N GLY A 224 21.40 -11.92 -6.89
CA GLY A 224 20.27 -11.28 -7.56
C GLY A 224 20.66 -10.59 -8.87
N ASP A 225 19.77 -10.63 -9.87
CA ASP A 225 19.94 -9.93 -11.15
C ASP A 225 19.37 -8.50 -11.06
N PRO A 226 20.21 -7.45 -11.08
CA PRO A 226 19.75 -6.08 -11.08
C PRO A 226 18.97 -5.68 -12.35
N LYS A 227 19.05 -6.47 -13.43
CA LYS A 227 18.29 -6.25 -14.67
C LYS A 227 16.91 -6.91 -14.67
N ALA A 228 16.64 -7.80 -13.71
CA ALA A 228 15.38 -8.52 -13.58
C ALA A 228 14.65 -8.15 -12.28
N VAL A 229 14.55 -6.85 -12.01
CA VAL A 229 13.82 -6.31 -10.85
C VAL A 229 12.34 -6.12 -11.20
N THR A 230 11.47 -6.60 -10.32
CA THR A 230 10.01 -6.45 -10.35
C THR A 230 9.56 -5.68 -9.12
N LEU A 231 8.75 -4.64 -9.28
CA LEU A 231 8.14 -3.92 -8.16
C LEU A 231 6.77 -4.52 -7.86
N LEU A 232 6.47 -4.78 -6.59
CA LEU A 232 5.13 -5.11 -6.13
C LEU A 232 4.69 -4.08 -5.10
N GLY A 233 3.50 -3.52 -5.26
CA GLY A 233 2.90 -2.65 -4.26
C GLY A 233 1.42 -2.93 -4.08
N TRP A 234 0.87 -2.55 -2.94
CA TRP A 234 -0.58 -2.60 -2.67
C TRP A 234 -1.13 -1.25 -2.19
N GLY A 235 -2.38 -0.93 -2.50
CA GLY A 235 -3.01 0.35 -2.14
C GLY A 235 -2.16 1.55 -2.55
N SER A 236 -1.82 2.42 -1.61
CA SER A 236 -0.89 3.56 -1.83
C SER A 236 0.47 3.15 -2.43
N GLY A 237 1.00 1.98 -2.07
CA GLY A 237 2.25 1.43 -2.61
C GLY A 237 2.12 1.04 -4.08
N ALA A 238 0.99 0.45 -4.48
CA ALA A 238 0.68 0.18 -5.88
C ALA A 238 0.59 1.49 -6.68
N SER A 239 -0.05 2.51 -6.11
CA SER A 239 -0.10 3.84 -6.71
C SER A 239 1.30 4.43 -6.93
N LEU A 240 2.23 4.29 -5.96
CA LEU A 240 3.63 4.71 -6.13
C LEU A 240 4.34 3.93 -7.25
N VAL A 241 4.16 2.61 -7.31
CA VAL A 241 4.74 1.77 -8.38
C VAL A 241 4.21 2.20 -9.74
N SER A 242 2.90 2.42 -9.88
CA SER A 242 2.30 2.87 -11.14
C SER A 242 2.78 4.27 -11.57
N LEU A 243 3.05 5.18 -10.63
CA LEU A 243 3.68 6.47 -10.91
C LEU A 243 5.12 6.29 -11.41
N LEU A 244 5.88 5.40 -10.77
CA LEU A 244 7.25 5.08 -11.19
C LEU A 244 7.29 4.48 -12.60
N MET A 245 6.28 3.69 -13.01
CA MET A 245 6.24 3.12 -14.36
C MET A 245 6.30 4.19 -15.47
N ALA A 246 5.63 5.33 -15.27
CA ALA A 246 5.65 6.45 -16.22
C ALA A 246 6.72 7.51 -15.92
N SER A 247 7.57 7.30 -14.93
CA SER A 247 8.61 8.26 -14.55
C SER A 247 9.74 8.28 -15.60
N PRO A 248 10.30 9.44 -15.96
CA PRO A 248 11.48 9.52 -16.83
C PRO A 248 12.69 8.70 -16.34
N LEU A 249 12.72 8.35 -15.06
CA LEU A 249 13.76 7.50 -14.47
C LEU A 249 13.68 6.03 -14.91
N THR A 250 12.60 5.59 -15.55
CA THR A 250 12.45 4.23 -16.11
C THR A 250 12.80 4.13 -17.59
N GLN A 251 13.37 5.20 -18.17
CA GLN A 251 13.76 5.25 -19.57
C GLN A 251 14.61 4.03 -20.01
N PRO A 252 14.42 3.55 -21.26
CA PRO A 252 15.27 2.52 -21.85
C PRO A 252 16.76 2.83 -21.68
N GLY A 253 17.53 1.84 -21.20
CA GLY A 253 18.97 1.96 -20.96
C GLY A 253 19.38 2.46 -19.56
N ARG A 254 18.48 3.09 -18.81
CA ARG A 254 18.68 3.45 -17.37
C ARG A 254 17.62 2.86 -16.45
N ARG A 255 16.80 1.95 -17.00
CA ARG A 255 15.67 1.33 -16.32
C ARG A 255 16.10 0.62 -15.03
N LEU A 256 15.41 0.97 -13.94
CA LEU A 256 15.66 0.43 -12.60
C LEU A 256 14.85 -0.85 -12.29
N PHE A 257 13.77 -1.09 -13.03
CA PHE A 257 12.92 -2.28 -12.89
C PHE A 257 12.18 -2.57 -14.20
N ARG A 258 11.89 -3.84 -14.48
CA ARG A 258 11.32 -4.28 -15.76
C ARG A 258 9.83 -4.61 -15.68
N ARG A 259 9.33 -4.88 -14.47
CA ARG A 259 7.96 -5.38 -14.26
C ARG A 259 7.32 -4.75 -13.03
N ALA A 260 6.00 -4.69 -13.03
CA ALA A 260 5.21 -4.14 -11.94
C ALA A 260 4.03 -5.08 -11.60
N ILE A 261 3.77 -5.24 -10.31
CA ILE A 261 2.59 -5.90 -9.75
C ILE A 261 1.84 -4.84 -8.92
N LEU A 262 0.61 -4.54 -9.33
CA LEU A 262 -0.25 -3.54 -8.68
C LEU A 262 -1.41 -4.25 -7.99
N LEU A 263 -1.57 -4.04 -6.68
CA LEU A 263 -2.61 -4.70 -5.89
C LEU A 263 -3.55 -3.67 -5.27
N ASP A 264 -4.85 -3.71 -5.56
CA ASP A 264 -5.86 -2.77 -5.04
C ASP A 264 -5.48 -1.27 -5.16
N GLY A 265 -4.69 -0.86 -6.17
CA GLY A 265 -4.26 0.54 -6.28
C GLY A 265 -3.56 0.92 -7.57
N THR A 266 -3.73 2.18 -7.98
CA THR A 266 -3.14 2.78 -9.19
C THR A 266 -3.09 4.30 -9.06
N ALA A 267 -2.19 4.95 -9.80
CA ALA A 267 -2.06 6.40 -9.92
C ALA A 267 -3.31 7.11 -10.45
N LEU A 268 -4.23 6.38 -11.11
CA LEU A 268 -5.51 6.93 -11.57
C LEU A 268 -6.58 7.00 -10.47
N ALA A 269 -6.35 6.35 -9.33
CA ALA A 269 -7.31 6.35 -8.24
C ALA A 269 -7.44 7.77 -7.65
N PRO A 270 -8.64 8.21 -7.23
CA PRO A 270 -8.83 9.59 -6.77
C PRO A 270 -7.99 9.97 -5.55
N TRP A 271 -7.63 9.00 -4.72
CA TRP A 271 -6.80 9.15 -3.52
C TRP A 271 -5.30 9.01 -3.79
N ALA A 272 -4.86 8.69 -5.01
CA ALA A 272 -3.47 8.40 -5.33
C ALA A 272 -2.56 9.64 -5.41
N MET A 273 -3.13 10.82 -5.64
CA MET A 273 -2.41 12.09 -5.76
C MET A 273 -2.93 13.08 -4.71
N ALA A 274 -2.08 14.01 -4.28
CA ALA A 274 -2.49 15.04 -3.34
C ALA A 274 -3.37 16.09 -4.02
N HIS A 275 -4.50 16.39 -3.40
CA HIS A 275 -5.39 17.48 -3.79
C HIS A 275 -5.01 18.75 -3.03
N ASN A 276 -4.89 19.89 -3.72
CA ASN A 276 -4.53 21.18 -3.09
C ASN A 276 -3.30 21.15 -2.14
N PRO A 277 -2.14 20.60 -2.56
CA PRO A 277 -0.97 20.42 -1.69
C PRO A 277 -0.46 21.73 -1.06
N GLN A 278 -0.59 22.87 -1.77
CA GLN A 278 -0.19 24.19 -1.23
C GLN A 278 -1.02 24.61 -0.02
N GLN A 279 -2.31 24.30 -0.03
CA GLN A 279 -3.21 24.63 1.06
C GLN A 279 -2.83 23.85 2.31
N TYR A 280 -2.53 22.55 2.16
CA TYR A 280 -2.08 21.72 3.28
C TYR A 280 -0.71 22.12 3.78
N PHE A 281 0.22 22.49 2.90
CA PHE A 281 1.50 23.08 3.32
C PHE A 281 1.31 24.31 4.21
N ALA A 282 0.48 25.27 3.77
CA ALA A 282 0.19 26.48 4.54
C ALA A 282 -0.44 26.16 5.90
N GLN A 283 -1.43 25.25 5.94
CA GLN A 283 -2.09 24.86 7.19
C GLN A 283 -1.13 24.19 8.18
N VAL A 284 -0.23 23.32 7.71
CA VAL A 284 0.79 22.73 8.60
C VAL A 284 1.71 23.82 9.14
N ALA A 285 2.17 24.74 8.29
CA ALA A 285 3.04 25.83 8.69
C ALA A 285 2.37 26.79 9.70
N GLU A 286 1.08 27.10 9.51
CA GLU A 286 0.27 27.89 10.44
C GLU A 286 0.10 27.18 11.79
N ASN A 287 -0.23 25.88 11.77
CA ASN A 287 -0.41 25.08 12.98
C ASN A 287 0.89 24.91 13.79
N LEU A 288 2.05 25.00 13.14
CA LEU A 288 3.36 25.02 13.79
C LEU A 288 3.81 26.42 14.24
N GLY A 289 3.08 27.48 13.87
CA GLY A 289 3.48 28.86 14.14
C GLY A 289 4.62 29.37 13.26
N CYS A 290 4.94 28.66 12.18
CA CYS A 290 5.99 29.02 11.22
C CYS A 290 5.51 30.00 10.13
N LEU A 291 4.20 30.22 10.03
CA LEU A 291 3.60 31.21 9.14
C LEU A 291 2.72 32.16 9.98
N SER A 292 2.94 33.48 9.85
CA SER A 292 2.20 34.49 10.63
C SER A 292 1.03 35.07 9.84
N ARG A 293 -0.18 34.98 10.42
CA ARG A 293 -1.43 35.52 9.87
C ARG A 293 -1.48 37.05 9.79
N ASN A 294 -0.59 37.75 10.49
CA ASN A 294 -0.64 39.20 10.72
C ASN A 294 0.31 40.04 9.84
N ARG A 295 1.12 39.43 8.95
CA ARG A 295 1.92 40.19 7.98
C ARG A 295 1.10 40.42 6.71
N SER A 296 0.49 41.60 6.67
CA SER A 296 -0.11 42.17 5.46
C SER A 296 0.87 42.09 4.28
N SER A 297 0.39 41.47 3.19
CA SER A 297 0.67 41.86 1.80
C SER A 297 2.12 41.89 1.29
N THR A 298 3.00 41.00 1.75
CA THR A 298 4.07 40.51 0.87
C THR A 298 4.33 39.04 1.15
N PHE A 299 4.15 38.20 0.12
CA PHE A 299 4.63 36.82 0.03
C PHE A 299 6.19 36.82 -0.02
N ASN A 300 6.85 37.55 0.88
CA ASN A 300 8.31 37.68 0.98
C ASN A 300 8.88 36.99 2.24
N ASP A 301 8.05 36.35 3.07
CA ASP A 301 8.59 35.36 4.00
C ASP A 301 9.13 34.21 3.13
N ASN A 302 10.46 34.12 3.05
CA ASN A 302 11.14 33.16 2.19
C ASN A 302 10.65 31.74 2.54
N ILE A 303 10.10 31.01 1.58
CA ILE A 303 9.62 29.62 1.75
C ILE A 303 10.66 28.74 2.44
N ASP A 304 11.95 28.98 2.19
CA ASP A 304 13.06 28.28 2.85
C ASP A 304 13.09 28.53 4.36
N THR A 305 12.73 29.73 4.82
CA THR A 305 12.65 30.08 6.25
C THR A 305 11.46 29.41 6.92
N THR A 306 10.30 29.38 6.26
CA THR A 306 9.13 28.62 6.75
C THR A 306 9.45 27.14 6.83
N VAL A 307 10.04 26.57 5.78
CA VAL A 307 10.46 25.17 5.77
C VAL A 307 11.45 24.92 6.90
N ARG A 308 12.53 25.70 7.04
CA ARG A 308 13.52 25.61 8.14
C ARG A 308 12.87 25.62 9.52
N CYS A 309 11.95 26.56 9.76
CA CYS A 309 11.17 26.59 10.99
C CYS A 309 10.43 25.27 11.22
N MET A 310 9.75 24.73 10.20
CA MET A 310 9.06 23.43 10.32
C MET A 310 10.02 22.29 10.62
N GLN A 311 11.27 22.33 10.13
CA GLN A 311 12.31 21.30 10.38
C GLN A 311 12.88 21.38 11.80
N ASP A 312 12.77 22.53 12.47
CA ASP A 312 13.24 22.72 13.84
C ASP A 312 12.25 22.18 14.88
N HIS A 313 11.03 21.82 14.47
CA HIS A 313 10.05 21.17 15.34
C HIS A 313 10.33 19.66 15.47
N PRO A 314 10.14 19.07 16.66
CA PRO A 314 10.22 17.62 16.83
C PRO A 314 9.09 16.92 16.07
N ALA A 315 9.34 15.68 15.66
CA ALA A 315 8.39 14.90 14.86
C ALA A 315 6.99 14.78 15.48
N ASP A 316 6.91 14.69 16.82
CA ASP A 316 5.64 14.65 17.55
C ASP A 316 4.81 15.94 17.37
N ASN A 317 5.46 17.11 17.33
CA ASN A 317 4.77 18.39 17.12
C ASN A 317 4.26 18.51 15.68
N VAL A 318 5.07 18.09 14.71
CA VAL A 318 4.64 18.02 13.30
C VAL A 318 3.47 17.05 13.14
N THR A 319 3.52 15.87 13.77
CA THR A 319 2.42 14.90 13.77
C THR A 319 1.12 15.53 14.29
N LYS A 320 1.18 16.26 15.42
CA LYS A 320 0.03 16.94 16.01
C LYS A 320 -0.52 18.04 15.10
N ALA A 321 0.35 18.84 14.48
CA ALA A 321 -0.05 19.90 13.55
C ALA A 321 -0.76 19.34 12.32
N VAL A 322 -0.29 18.19 11.81
CA VAL A 322 -0.91 17.47 10.69
C VAL A 322 -2.25 16.85 11.08
N GLN A 323 -2.36 16.27 12.27
CA GLN A 323 -3.62 15.69 12.78
C GLN A 323 -4.73 16.72 12.97
N ALA A 324 -4.40 18.00 13.11
CA ALA A 324 -5.38 19.09 13.20
C ALA A 324 -5.99 19.49 11.84
N ILE A 325 -5.48 18.96 10.73
CA ILE A 325 -5.94 19.28 9.38
C ILE A 325 -7.06 18.33 8.97
N GLU A 326 -8.18 18.90 8.50
CA GLU A 326 -9.29 18.13 7.96
C GLU A 326 -9.04 17.81 6.48
N ILE A 327 -8.85 16.52 6.19
CA ILE A 327 -8.72 16.01 4.83
C ILE A 327 -10.11 15.55 4.35
N PRO A 328 -10.57 15.99 3.16
CA PRO A 328 -11.81 15.53 2.56
C PRO A 328 -11.84 14.00 2.45
N THR A 329 -12.97 13.40 2.83
CA THR A 329 -13.17 11.95 2.72
C THR A 329 -12.94 11.45 1.28
N PHE A 330 -12.35 10.26 1.16
CA PHE A 330 -11.99 9.58 -0.10
C PHE A 330 -10.81 10.18 -0.88
N LEU A 331 -10.21 11.26 -0.37
CA LEU A 331 -9.04 11.90 -0.95
C LEU A 331 -7.84 11.83 0.00
N SER A 332 -6.66 12.04 -0.56
CA SER A 332 -5.42 12.13 0.21
C SER A 332 -4.92 13.58 0.25
N GLY A 333 -4.58 14.05 1.45
CA GLY A 333 -3.94 15.36 1.64
C GLY A 333 -2.43 15.32 1.48
N PHE A 334 -1.78 14.25 1.97
CA PHE A 334 -0.35 14.03 1.90
C PHE A 334 -0.06 12.82 1.02
N ALA A 335 0.08 13.08 -0.28
CA ALA A 335 0.26 12.08 -1.32
C ALA A 335 1.19 12.66 -2.41
N PRO A 336 1.61 11.85 -3.39
CA PRO A 336 2.41 12.34 -4.51
C PRO A 336 1.81 13.54 -5.23
N ILE A 337 2.68 14.40 -5.76
CA ILE A 337 2.33 15.59 -6.56
C ILE A 337 3.00 15.57 -7.93
N VAL A 338 2.45 16.30 -8.89
CA VAL A 338 3.13 16.55 -10.16
C VAL A 338 4.26 17.54 -9.92
N ASP A 339 5.51 17.09 -10.03
CA ASP A 339 6.71 17.89 -9.77
C ASP A 339 7.48 18.28 -11.04
N GLY A 340 7.06 17.78 -12.20
CA GLY A 340 7.74 18.02 -13.47
C GLY A 340 9.06 17.24 -13.63
N GLN A 341 9.46 16.45 -12.64
CA GLN A 341 10.72 15.70 -12.61
C GLN A 341 10.49 14.20 -12.48
N LEU A 342 10.09 13.73 -11.29
CA LEU A 342 9.75 12.33 -11.02
C LEU A 342 8.39 12.00 -11.61
N ILE A 343 7.43 12.92 -11.43
CA ILE A 343 6.07 12.85 -11.96
C ILE A 343 5.92 14.04 -12.91
N PRO A 344 6.18 13.85 -14.21
CA PRO A 344 6.26 14.94 -15.17
C PRO A 344 4.90 15.60 -15.45
N ASN A 345 3.82 14.84 -15.38
CA ASN A 345 2.47 15.32 -15.65
C ASN A 345 1.42 14.50 -14.87
N SER A 346 0.15 14.87 -14.99
CA SER A 346 -0.98 14.10 -14.48
C SER A 346 -0.93 12.65 -15.00
N PRO A 347 -1.15 11.64 -14.14
CA PRO A 347 -1.13 10.22 -14.53
C PRO A 347 -2.02 9.89 -15.73
N ARG A 348 -3.19 10.54 -15.86
CA ARG A 348 -4.09 10.37 -17.02
C ARG A 348 -3.42 10.72 -18.34
N ILE A 349 -2.60 11.77 -18.36
CA ILE A 349 -1.83 12.18 -19.54
C ILE A 349 -0.65 11.24 -19.72
N SER A 350 0.09 10.96 -18.65
CA SER A 350 1.28 10.10 -18.67
C SER A 350 0.98 8.65 -19.07
N PHE A 351 -0.23 8.13 -18.86
CA PHE A 351 -0.63 6.78 -19.28
C PHE A 351 -1.31 6.76 -20.66
N SER A 352 -1.63 7.93 -21.22
CA SER A 352 -2.33 8.02 -22.50
C SER A 352 -1.59 7.34 -23.66
N PRO A 353 -2.29 6.97 -24.75
CA PRO A 353 -1.66 6.44 -25.96
C PRO A 353 -0.51 7.32 -26.49
N GLN A 354 -0.63 8.64 -26.37
CA GLN A 354 0.34 9.60 -26.92
C GLN A 354 1.63 9.73 -26.10
N TYR A 355 1.54 9.67 -24.76
CA TYR A 355 2.68 9.96 -23.87
C TYR A 355 3.12 8.75 -23.02
N GLY A 356 2.34 7.67 -23.01
CA GLY A 356 2.55 6.50 -22.15
C GLY A 356 3.48 5.42 -22.69
N SER A 357 4.46 5.75 -23.53
CA SER A 357 5.43 4.75 -24.02
C SER A 357 6.20 4.11 -22.86
N LEU A 358 6.74 4.90 -21.93
CA LEU A 358 7.48 4.40 -20.76
C LEU A 358 6.63 3.45 -19.90
N PHE A 359 5.36 3.82 -19.70
CA PHE A 359 4.40 3.04 -18.94
C PHE A 359 4.13 1.68 -19.58
N ARG A 360 3.98 1.62 -20.91
CA ARG A 360 3.65 0.40 -21.69
C ARG A 360 4.83 -0.52 -22.00
N GLU A 361 6.05 -0.12 -21.63
CA GLU A 361 7.25 -0.95 -21.83
C GLU A 361 7.55 -1.85 -20.61
N ILE A 362 6.75 -1.78 -19.54
CA ILE A 362 6.94 -2.51 -18.28
C ILE A 362 5.89 -3.61 -18.20
N ASP A 363 6.30 -4.88 -18.01
CA ASP A 363 5.31 -5.96 -17.84
C ASP A 363 4.43 -5.68 -16.61
N LEU A 364 3.12 -5.79 -16.76
CA LEU A 364 2.14 -5.40 -15.75
C LEU A 364 1.26 -6.57 -15.34
N LEU A 365 1.20 -6.85 -14.03
CA LEU A 365 0.23 -7.72 -13.39
C LEU A 365 -0.61 -6.90 -12.42
N VAL A 366 -1.93 -6.96 -12.54
CA VAL A 366 -2.86 -6.27 -11.64
C VAL A 366 -3.70 -7.28 -10.87
N GLY A 367 -3.78 -7.11 -9.57
CA GLY A 367 -4.64 -7.88 -8.68
C GLY A 367 -5.61 -6.98 -7.93
N PHE A 368 -6.84 -7.44 -7.75
CA PHE A 368 -7.80 -6.75 -6.90
C PHE A 368 -8.60 -7.74 -6.05
N SER A 369 -8.98 -7.26 -4.88
CA SER A 369 -9.89 -7.93 -3.96
C SER A 369 -11.35 -7.75 -4.40
N SER A 370 -12.25 -8.60 -3.90
CA SER A 370 -13.68 -8.50 -4.23
C SER A 370 -14.32 -7.23 -3.65
N HIS A 371 -13.88 -6.81 -2.46
CA HIS A 371 -14.41 -5.63 -1.77
C HIS A 371 -13.30 -4.73 -1.20
N PRO A 372 -12.54 -4.04 -2.06
CA PRO A 372 -11.41 -3.22 -1.62
C PRO A 372 -11.85 -2.06 -0.72
N ALA A 373 -13.04 -1.49 -0.93
CA ALA A 373 -13.56 -0.37 -0.15
C ALA A 373 -14.24 -0.78 1.17
N HIS A 374 -14.20 -2.07 1.54
CA HIS A 374 -14.88 -2.58 2.74
C HIS A 374 -14.48 -1.84 4.03
N TYR A 375 -13.21 -1.46 4.15
CA TYR A 375 -12.69 -0.77 5.34
C TYR A 375 -13.21 0.68 5.49
N LEU A 376 -13.86 1.25 4.46
CA LEU A 376 -14.44 2.60 4.51
C LEU A 376 -15.80 2.64 5.24
N LEU A 377 -16.42 1.49 5.47
CA LEU A 377 -17.65 1.37 6.24
C LEU A 377 -17.35 0.96 7.68
N SER A 378 -18.14 1.48 8.62
CA SER A 378 -18.03 1.11 10.03
C SER A 378 -18.52 -0.32 10.27
N ASN A 379 -18.07 -0.94 11.37
CA ASN A 379 -18.55 -2.27 11.74
C ASN A 379 -20.08 -2.33 11.95
N GLU A 380 -20.69 -1.22 12.39
CA GLU A 380 -22.14 -1.12 12.54
C GLU A 380 -22.82 -1.11 11.16
N ASP A 381 -22.40 -0.22 10.26
CA ASP A 381 -22.90 -0.13 8.88
C ASP A 381 -22.78 -1.48 8.15
N LEU A 382 -21.68 -2.21 8.39
CA LEU A 382 -21.42 -3.52 7.81
C LEU A 382 -22.34 -4.62 8.38
N LYS A 383 -22.70 -4.57 9.66
CA LYS A 383 -23.54 -5.61 10.30
C LYS A 383 -25.03 -5.36 10.13
N SER A 384 -25.49 -4.16 10.46
CA SER A 384 -26.91 -3.79 10.45
C SER A 384 -27.39 -3.30 9.09
N GLY A 385 -26.47 -2.88 8.20
CA GLY A 385 -26.78 -2.26 6.93
C GLY A 385 -26.87 -0.73 7.04
N LEU A 386 -27.34 -0.09 5.97
CA LEU A 386 -27.40 1.37 5.85
C LEU A 386 -28.83 1.88 5.68
N SER A 387 -29.13 3.03 6.28
CA SER A 387 -30.35 3.78 5.97
C SER A 387 -30.20 4.53 4.64
N LYS A 388 -31.33 4.92 4.03
CA LYS A 388 -31.33 5.72 2.79
C LYS A 388 -30.69 7.09 2.99
N GLU A 389 -30.90 7.71 4.14
CA GLU A 389 -30.32 9.00 4.51
C GLU A 389 -28.80 8.89 4.62
N ARG A 390 -28.32 7.80 5.24
CA ARG A 390 -26.89 7.52 5.35
C ARG A 390 -26.25 7.27 3.99
N ARG A 391 -26.90 6.48 3.11
CA ARG A 391 -26.51 6.32 1.70
C ARG A 391 -26.40 7.67 0.99
N GLN A 392 -27.46 8.49 1.06
CA GLN A 392 -27.50 9.78 0.39
C GLN A 392 -26.38 10.71 0.86
N LYS A 393 -26.06 10.70 2.17
CA LYS A 393 -24.95 11.46 2.72
C LYS A 393 -23.61 10.99 2.16
N ILE A 394 -23.38 9.67 2.09
CA ILE A 394 -22.14 9.10 1.55
C ILE A 394 -21.99 9.49 0.07
N PHE A 395 -23.02 9.30 -0.75
CA PHE A 395 -22.95 9.65 -2.18
C PHE A 395 -22.80 11.14 -2.42
N ARG A 396 -23.48 12.01 -1.66
CA ARG A 396 -23.27 13.46 -1.74
C ARG A 396 -21.83 13.84 -1.41
N THR A 397 -21.25 13.26 -0.35
CA THR A 397 -19.84 13.51 0.01
C THR A 397 -18.90 13.01 -1.08
N LEU A 398 -19.12 11.81 -1.61
CA LEU A 398 -18.33 11.23 -2.69
C LEU A 398 -18.33 12.15 -3.92
N VAL A 399 -19.52 12.52 -4.42
CA VAL A 399 -19.64 13.34 -5.63
C VAL A 399 -19.10 14.74 -5.41
N ARG A 400 -19.36 15.36 -4.26
CA ARG A 400 -18.86 16.70 -3.92
C ARG A 400 -17.34 16.76 -3.89
N ASN A 401 -16.70 15.73 -3.32
CA ASN A 401 -15.25 15.72 -3.15
C ASN A 401 -14.52 15.32 -4.43
N LEU A 402 -15.06 14.37 -5.21
CA LEU A 402 -14.38 13.84 -6.40
C LEU A 402 -14.60 14.67 -7.68
N TYR A 403 -15.74 15.34 -7.81
CA TYR A 403 -16.11 16.04 -9.04
C TYR A 403 -16.35 17.53 -8.77
N GLU A 404 -15.89 18.38 -9.67
CA GLU A 404 -16.12 19.83 -9.59
C GLU A 404 -17.41 20.26 -10.30
N TYR A 405 -17.71 19.63 -11.44
CA TYR A 405 -18.83 19.98 -12.33
C TYR A 405 -19.92 18.90 -12.34
N HIS A 406 -21.14 19.26 -12.76
CA HIS A 406 -22.29 18.36 -12.97
C HIS A 406 -22.63 17.43 -11.79
N ARG A 407 -22.39 17.91 -10.56
CA ARG A 407 -22.55 17.12 -9.33
C ARG A 407 -23.98 16.59 -9.14
N SER A 408 -24.99 17.34 -9.55
CA SER A 408 -26.40 16.94 -9.43
C SER A 408 -26.75 15.75 -10.32
N GLU A 409 -26.32 15.82 -11.57
CA GLU A 409 -26.58 14.83 -12.61
C GLU A 409 -25.80 13.55 -12.33
N LEU A 410 -24.53 13.67 -11.95
CA LEU A 410 -23.70 12.53 -11.53
C LEU A 410 -24.30 11.81 -10.31
N LEU A 411 -24.75 12.57 -9.30
CA LEU A 411 -25.38 11.99 -8.12
C LEU A 411 -26.66 11.22 -8.48
N ALA A 412 -27.49 11.77 -9.38
CA ALA A 412 -28.70 11.10 -9.83
C ALA A 412 -28.38 9.82 -10.61
N ALA A 413 -27.39 9.86 -11.51
CA ALA A 413 -26.94 8.70 -12.28
C ALA A 413 -26.40 7.58 -11.37
N ILE A 414 -25.55 7.91 -10.40
CA ILE A 414 -25.00 6.94 -9.44
C ILE A 414 -26.12 6.29 -8.61
N ILE A 415 -27.07 7.09 -8.11
CA ILE A 415 -28.21 6.54 -7.36
C ILE A 415 -29.03 5.60 -8.24
N ASN A 416 -29.24 5.95 -9.50
CA ASN A 416 -30.02 5.15 -10.42
C ASN A 416 -29.35 3.81 -10.73
N GLU A 417 -28.05 3.82 -11.02
CA GLU A 417 -27.29 2.63 -11.41
C GLU A 417 -27.16 1.62 -10.25
N TYR A 418 -26.89 2.11 -9.04
CA TYR A 418 -26.60 1.26 -7.87
C TYR A 418 -27.79 1.10 -6.92
N THR A 419 -29.01 1.32 -7.41
CA THR A 419 -30.23 0.94 -6.70
C THR A 419 -30.74 -0.36 -7.26
N ASP A 420 -30.94 -1.35 -6.40
CA ASP A 420 -31.62 -2.60 -6.73
C ASP A 420 -33.12 -2.31 -6.95
N TRP A 421 -33.51 -2.17 -8.21
CA TRP A 421 -34.89 -1.88 -8.62
C TRP A 421 -35.79 -3.13 -8.59
N GLU A 422 -35.21 -4.33 -8.57
CA GLU A 422 -35.96 -5.59 -8.51
C GLU A 422 -36.49 -5.85 -7.10
N ASN A 423 -35.78 -5.36 -6.08
CA ASN A 423 -36.20 -5.44 -4.70
C ASN A 423 -36.71 -4.09 -4.15
N PRO A 424 -38.02 -3.80 -4.26
CA PRO A 424 -38.60 -2.55 -3.75
C PRO A 424 -38.59 -2.45 -2.22
N ARG A 425 -38.27 -3.55 -1.51
CA ARG A 425 -38.02 -3.50 -0.08
C ARG A 425 -36.56 -3.09 0.08
N ASP A 426 -36.33 -1.80 0.32
CA ASP A 426 -35.01 -1.23 0.64
C ASP A 426 -34.44 -1.76 1.95
N HIS A 427 -34.13 -3.05 1.98
CA HIS A 427 -33.55 -3.69 3.14
C HIS A 427 -32.20 -3.03 3.42
N PRO A 428 -31.89 -2.63 4.67
CA PRO A 428 -30.67 -1.89 4.98
C PRO A 428 -29.38 -2.55 4.46
N LYS A 429 -29.34 -3.90 4.42
CA LYS A 429 -28.20 -4.64 3.84
C LYS A 429 -28.09 -4.52 2.31
N SER A 430 -29.21 -4.44 1.58
CA SER A 430 -29.18 -4.18 0.13
C SER A 430 -28.69 -2.77 -0.15
N VAL A 431 -29.19 -1.78 0.62
CA VAL A 431 -28.71 -0.38 0.56
C VAL A 431 -27.19 -0.31 0.84
N ARG A 432 -26.71 -1.04 1.84
CA ARG A 432 -25.28 -1.17 2.14
C ARG A 432 -24.50 -1.77 0.96
N ASN A 433 -24.99 -2.85 0.36
CA ASN A 433 -24.32 -3.49 -0.78
C ASN A 433 -24.20 -2.54 -1.97
N GLY A 434 -25.25 -1.80 -2.31
CA GLY A 434 -25.21 -0.78 -3.36
C GLY A 434 -24.21 0.34 -3.04
N VAL A 435 -24.15 0.80 -1.77
CA VAL A 435 -23.14 1.80 -1.36
C VAL A 435 -21.72 1.24 -1.48
N LEU A 436 -21.50 0.00 -1.04
CA LEU A 436 -20.18 -0.63 -1.10
C LEU A 436 -19.73 -0.85 -2.55
N ALA A 437 -20.64 -1.25 -3.45
CA ALA A 437 -20.38 -1.39 -4.87
C ALA A 437 -19.92 -0.06 -5.50
N VAL A 438 -20.63 1.05 -5.23
CA VAL A 438 -20.21 2.39 -5.69
C VAL A 438 -18.81 2.73 -5.20
N LEU A 439 -18.52 2.50 -3.92
CA LEU A 439 -17.21 2.85 -3.35
C LEU A 439 -16.09 1.97 -3.92
N ASN A 440 -16.33 0.66 -4.11
CA ASN A 440 -15.39 -0.24 -4.77
C ASN A 440 -15.08 0.27 -6.18
N ASP A 441 -16.11 0.54 -6.97
CA ASP A 441 -15.94 0.82 -8.40
C ASP A 441 -15.32 2.19 -8.64
N VAL A 442 -15.80 3.23 -7.95
CA VAL A 442 -15.31 4.60 -8.15
C VAL A 442 -13.89 4.79 -7.62
N LEU A 443 -13.55 4.16 -6.49
CA LEU A 443 -12.26 4.41 -5.82
C LEU A 443 -11.17 3.41 -6.21
N PHE A 444 -11.52 2.22 -6.69
CA PHE A 444 -10.56 1.14 -6.94
C PHE A 444 -10.75 0.49 -8.32
N THR A 445 -11.90 -0.14 -8.59
CA THR A 445 -12.10 -0.99 -9.77
C THR A 445 -11.97 -0.19 -11.07
N ALA A 446 -12.74 0.88 -11.25
CA ALA A 446 -12.75 1.64 -12.50
C ALA A 446 -11.38 2.28 -12.81
N PRO A 447 -10.67 2.91 -11.85
CA PRO A 447 -9.30 3.39 -12.09
C PRO A 447 -8.32 2.27 -12.48
N LEU A 448 -8.43 1.07 -11.89
CA LEU A 448 -7.56 -0.06 -12.21
C LEU A 448 -7.83 -0.60 -13.61
N ILE A 449 -9.09 -0.80 -13.98
CA ILE A 449 -9.49 -1.22 -15.34
C ILE A 449 -9.07 -0.16 -16.36
N GLU A 450 -9.23 1.14 -16.04
CA GLU A 450 -8.75 2.22 -16.90
C GLU A 450 -7.24 2.15 -17.09
N THR A 451 -6.48 1.88 -16.03
CA THR A 451 -5.02 1.69 -16.10
C THR A 451 -4.64 0.50 -17.00
N LEU A 452 -5.33 -0.63 -16.84
CA LEU A 452 -5.14 -1.83 -17.64
C LEU A 452 -5.43 -1.57 -19.13
N ARG A 453 -6.56 -0.94 -19.45
CA ARG A 453 -6.94 -0.57 -20.82
C ARG A 453 -5.93 0.38 -21.46
N MET A 454 -5.43 1.37 -20.71
CA MET A 454 -4.39 2.28 -21.21
C MET A 454 -3.05 1.57 -21.43
N HIS A 455 -2.76 0.53 -20.64
CA HIS A 455 -1.55 -0.27 -20.76
C HIS A 455 -1.62 -1.24 -21.94
N SER A 456 -2.75 -1.94 -22.10
CA SER A 456 -2.98 -2.96 -23.12
C SER A 456 -3.45 -2.41 -24.47
N ALA A 457 -3.44 -1.09 -24.67
CA ALA A 457 -3.94 -0.46 -25.88
C ALA A 457 -3.13 -0.89 -27.13
N ASP A 458 -3.82 -1.45 -28.12
CA ASP A 458 -3.22 -2.07 -29.32
C ASP A 458 -2.64 -1.06 -30.34
N GLU A 459 -2.86 0.24 -30.16
CA GLU A 459 -2.47 1.29 -31.12
C GLU A 459 -0.95 1.52 -31.24
N VAL A 460 -0.14 0.92 -30.35
CA VAL A 460 1.32 1.07 -30.30
C VAL A 460 1.94 -0.33 -30.17
N ARG A 461 3.15 -0.55 -30.73
CA ARG A 461 3.87 -1.84 -30.64
C ARG A 461 3.82 -2.41 -29.20
N LYS A 462 3.22 -3.58 -29.05
CA LYS A 462 3.05 -4.29 -27.77
C LYS A 462 4.40 -4.88 -27.35
N GLU A 463 5.15 -4.15 -26.51
CA GLU A 463 6.45 -4.60 -26.00
C GLU A 463 6.36 -5.28 -24.62
N ALA A 464 5.26 -5.07 -23.88
CA ALA A 464 5.05 -5.62 -22.54
C ALA A 464 3.76 -6.42 -22.43
N ASN A 465 3.75 -7.36 -21.49
CA ASN A 465 2.56 -8.18 -21.20
C ASN A 465 1.67 -7.53 -20.14
N THR A 466 0.36 -7.74 -20.25
CA THR A 466 -0.63 -7.25 -19.28
C THR A 466 -1.47 -8.42 -18.78
N PHE A 467 -1.59 -8.58 -17.47
CA PHE A 467 -2.39 -9.63 -16.84
C PHE A 467 -3.22 -9.06 -15.69
N MET A 468 -4.38 -9.65 -15.46
CA MET A 468 -5.31 -9.27 -14.40
C MET A 468 -5.78 -10.51 -13.65
N PHE A 469 -5.92 -10.39 -12.33
CA PHE A 469 -6.64 -11.37 -11.51
C PHE A 469 -7.55 -10.73 -10.46
N VAL A 470 -8.62 -11.45 -10.14
CA VAL A 470 -9.47 -11.22 -8.96
C VAL A 470 -9.08 -12.20 -7.88
N PHE A 471 -8.77 -11.73 -6.69
CA PHE A 471 -8.67 -12.60 -5.53
C PHE A 471 -10.07 -12.75 -4.92
N GLY A 472 -10.71 -13.90 -5.05
CA GLY A 472 -12.05 -14.14 -4.49
C GLY A 472 -12.04 -14.99 -3.21
N HIS A 473 -10.90 -15.62 -2.88
CA HIS A 473 -10.81 -16.59 -1.80
C HIS A 473 -10.97 -15.96 -0.40
N GLU A 474 -11.66 -16.69 0.48
CA GLU A 474 -12.00 -16.28 1.85
C GLU A 474 -11.31 -17.16 2.89
N THR A 475 -10.64 -16.56 3.87
CA THR A 475 -10.09 -17.29 5.02
C THR A 475 -11.19 -17.59 6.04
N ARG A 476 -11.51 -18.88 6.26
CA ARG A 476 -12.60 -19.30 7.17
C ARG A 476 -12.48 -18.77 8.61
N SER A 477 -11.26 -18.67 9.15
CA SER A 477 -11.05 -18.15 10.50
C SER A 477 -11.47 -16.69 10.63
N TRP A 478 -11.24 -15.89 9.58
CA TRP A 478 -11.58 -14.46 9.56
C TRP A 478 -13.07 -14.27 9.29
N MET A 479 -13.76 -15.24 8.69
CA MET A 479 -15.21 -15.24 8.57
C MET A 479 -15.92 -15.32 9.93
N ASN A 480 -15.36 -16.06 10.90
CA ASN A 480 -15.91 -16.11 12.26
C ASN A 480 -15.74 -14.76 12.99
N GLU A 481 -14.74 -13.95 12.60
CA GLU A 481 -14.57 -12.55 13.01
C GLU A 481 -15.48 -11.58 12.22
N GLN A 482 -16.09 -12.04 11.12
CA GLN A 482 -17.18 -11.38 10.38
C GLN A 482 -18.58 -11.95 10.72
N PRO A 483 -19.07 -11.92 11.98
CA PRO A 483 -20.40 -12.42 12.23
C PRO A 483 -21.43 -11.44 11.63
N ASN A 484 -22.20 -11.94 10.66
CA ASN A 484 -23.52 -11.46 10.21
C ASN A 484 -23.59 -10.36 9.13
N SER A 485 -22.49 -9.95 8.49
CA SER A 485 -22.57 -8.98 7.37
C SER A 485 -23.26 -9.60 6.13
N GLY A 486 -23.01 -10.89 5.86
CA GLY A 486 -23.50 -11.56 4.65
C GLY A 486 -22.80 -11.10 3.37
N LEU A 487 -21.69 -10.38 3.49
CA LEU A 487 -20.78 -10.09 2.37
C LEU A 487 -19.87 -11.32 2.18
N ARG A 488 -19.59 -11.67 0.93
CA ARG A 488 -18.67 -12.74 0.52
C ARG A 488 -17.55 -12.15 -0.33
N GLY A 489 -16.50 -12.92 -0.59
CA GLY A 489 -15.31 -12.52 -1.32
C GLY A 489 -14.23 -11.92 -0.42
N SER A 490 -13.10 -11.61 -1.03
CA SER A 490 -11.93 -11.08 -0.33
C SER A 490 -12.00 -9.58 -0.10
N LEU A 491 -11.19 -9.09 0.82
CA LEU A 491 -11.05 -7.69 1.18
C LEU A 491 -9.68 -7.14 0.78
N SER A 492 -9.54 -5.82 0.85
CA SER A 492 -8.26 -5.21 0.52
C SER A 492 -7.15 -5.69 1.46
N GLY A 493 -6.05 -6.12 0.86
CA GLY A 493 -4.89 -6.68 1.56
C GLY A 493 -4.99 -8.17 1.90
N ASP A 494 -6.13 -8.84 1.69
CA ASP A 494 -6.27 -10.27 2.01
C ASP A 494 -5.35 -11.15 1.18
N HIS A 495 -5.02 -10.76 -0.04
CA HIS A 495 -4.10 -11.49 -0.93
C HIS A 495 -2.63 -11.41 -0.46
N ILE A 496 -2.24 -10.40 0.33
CA ILE A 496 -0.86 -10.18 0.80
C ILE A 496 -0.31 -11.39 1.57
N PRO A 497 -0.98 -11.92 2.61
CA PRO A 497 -0.47 -13.08 3.32
C PRO A 497 -0.31 -14.33 2.45
N TYR A 498 -1.14 -14.49 1.40
CA TYR A 498 -1.04 -15.60 0.46
C TYR A 498 0.19 -15.45 -0.46
N ILE A 499 0.50 -14.23 -0.90
CA ILE A 499 1.71 -13.92 -1.69
C ILE A 499 2.97 -14.15 -0.86
N PHE A 500 2.97 -13.79 0.42
CA PHE A 500 4.13 -13.97 1.30
C PHE A 500 4.29 -15.39 1.87
N GLY A 501 3.32 -16.28 1.65
CA GLY A 501 3.40 -17.67 2.08
C GLY A 501 3.07 -17.91 3.56
N TYR A 502 2.40 -16.97 4.24
CA TYR A 502 2.03 -17.13 5.66
C TYR A 502 1.21 -18.41 5.95
N PRO A 503 0.31 -18.89 5.07
CA PRO A 503 -0.39 -20.16 5.26
C PRO A 503 0.54 -21.39 5.36
N LEU A 504 1.73 -21.34 4.74
CA LEU A 504 2.72 -22.41 4.76
C LEU A 504 3.69 -22.34 5.94
N ALA A 505 3.68 -21.25 6.71
CA ALA A 505 4.59 -21.09 7.84
C ALA A 505 4.28 -22.12 8.95
N ASN A 506 5.31 -22.81 9.46
CA ASN A 506 5.16 -23.72 10.61
C ASN A 506 4.76 -22.95 11.89
N SER A 507 3.97 -23.58 12.74
CA SER A 507 3.18 -22.92 13.81
C SER A 507 3.98 -22.49 15.04
N ASP A 508 5.21 -22.94 15.24
CA ASP A 508 5.71 -23.05 16.62
C ASP A 508 6.80 -22.05 17.04
N LYS A 509 7.32 -21.19 16.14
CA LYS A 509 8.51 -20.36 16.47
C LYS A 509 8.50 -18.89 16.04
N GLU A 510 7.54 -18.44 15.23
CA GLU A 510 7.49 -17.05 14.77
C GLU A 510 6.20 -16.34 15.19
N GLU A 511 6.34 -15.13 15.74
CA GLU A 511 5.21 -14.23 15.99
C GLU A 511 4.64 -13.77 14.63
N LYS A 512 3.61 -14.47 14.14
CA LYS A 512 3.05 -14.24 12.81
C LYS A 512 2.19 -12.98 12.78
N LEU A 513 2.43 -12.12 11.80
CA LEU A 513 1.57 -10.97 11.49
C LEU A 513 0.15 -11.41 11.06
N PHE A 514 0.06 -12.55 10.37
CA PHE A 514 -1.19 -13.16 9.92
C PHE A 514 -1.32 -14.60 10.43
N SER A 515 -2.52 -14.97 10.88
CA SER A 515 -2.80 -16.31 11.43
C SER A 515 -4.25 -16.72 11.13
N GLY A 516 -4.59 -17.99 11.41
CA GLY A 516 -5.93 -18.55 11.21
C GLY A 516 -6.12 -19.38 9.93
N PHE A 517 -5.06 -19.56 9.14
CA PHE A 517 -5.12 -20.31 7.89
C PHE A 517 -5.39 -21.81 8.08
N GLY A 518 -6.32 -22.33 7.28
CA GLY A 518 -6.64 -23.75 7.16
C GLY A 518 -5.88 -24.46 6.03
N ALA A 519 -6.27 -25.71 5.76
CA ALA A 519 -5.64 -26.52 4.71
C ALA A 519 -5.91 -25.97 3.29
N GLU A 520 -7.11 -25.43 3.05
CA GLU A 520 -7.49 -24.79 1.79
C GLU A 520 -6.61 -23.57 1.48
N ASP A 521 -6.32 -22.76 2.50
CA ASP A 521 -5.49 -21.56 2.37
C ASP A 521 -4.05 -21.86 1.94
N ARG A 522 -3.52 -23.04 2.35
CA ARG A 522 -2.19 -23.50 1.93
C ARG A 522 -2.12 -23.71 0.43
N GLY A 523 -3.13 -24.36 -0.15
CA GLY A 523 -3.21 -24.58 -1.59
C GLY A 523 -3.27 -23.26 -2.35
N VAL A 524 -4.14 -22.34 -1.93
CA VAL A 524 -4.30 -21.01 -2.57
C VAL A 524 -2.99 -20.20 -2.49
N SER A 525 -2.29 -20.28 -1.36
CA SER A 525 -1.00 -19.60 -1.20
C SER A 525 0.09 -20.18 -2.11
N GLN A 526 0.14 -21.51 -2.29
CA GLN A 526 1.07 -22.14 -3.24
C GLN A 526 0.81 -21.67 -4.69
N VAL A 527 -0.46 -21.61 -5.10
CA VAL A 527 -0.85 -21.09 -6.42
C VAL A 527 -0.40 -19.65 -6.61
N LEU A 528 -0.73 -18.77 -5.66
CA LEU A 528 -0.45 -17.34 -5.78
C LEU A 528 1.05 -17.04 -5.75
N MET A 529 1.81 -17.69 -4.86
CA MET A 529 3.28 -17.59 -4.84
C MET A 529 3.91 -18.07 -6.13
N HIS A 530 3.40 -19.15 -6.73
CA HIS A 530 3.94 -19.67 -7.98
C HIS A 530 3.69 -18.69 -9.13
N TYR A 531 2.46 -18.17 -9.28
CA TYR A 531 2.15 -17.18 -10.31
C TYR A 531 2.95 -15.89 -10.15
N VAL A 532 3.08 -15.37 -8.92
CA VAL A 532 3.90 -14.19 -8.64
C VAL A 532 5.38 -14.47 -8.96
N ALA A 533 5.93 -15.61 -8.53
CA ALA A 533 7.33 -15.95 -8.81
C ALA A 533 7.60 -16.13 -10.30
N ASN A 534 6.68 -16.75 -11.04
CA ASN A 534 6.73 -16.90 -12.48
C ASN A 534 6.71 -15.53 -13.20
N PHE A 535 5.79 -14.65 -12.81
CA PHE A 535 5.74 -13.30 -13.35
C PHE A 535 7.04 -12.52 -13.05
N VAL A 536 7.58 -12.64 -11.84
CA VAL A 536 8.89 -12.05 -11.47
C VAL A 536 10.03 -12.60 -12.31
N LYS A 537 9.96 -13.87 -12.77
CA LYS A 537 10.97 -14.48 -13.63
C LYS A 537 10.85 -14.04 -15.09
N SER A 538 9.67 -14.19 -15.70
CA SER A 538 9.50 -14.01 -17.15
C SER A 538 8.57 -12.88 -17.59
N GLY A 539 7.76 -12.30 -16.70
CA GLY A 539 6.72 -11.33 -17.08
C GLY A 539 5.45 -11.99 -17.62
N ASP A 540 5.30 -13.28 -17.38
CA ASP A 540 4.14 -14.10 -17.71
C ASP A 540 3.89 -15.00 -16.49
N PRO A 541 2.73 -14.91 -15.80
CA PRO A 541 2.43 -15.72 -14.63
C PRO A 541 2.47 -17.23 -14.91
N SER A 542 2.24 -17.66 -16.15
CA SER A 542 2.19 -19.08 -16.52
C SER A 542 3.57 -19.65 -16.89
N LYS A 543 4.63 -18.84 -16.94
CA LYS A 543 5.99 -19.23 -17.35
C LYS A 543 7.02 -18.82 -16.28
N PRO A 544 8.21 -19.44 -16.22
CA PRO A 544 8.71 -20.53 -17.06
C PRO A 544 8.25 -21.92 -16.61
N SER A 545 7.87 -22.09 -15.34
CA SER A 545 7.43 -23.37 -14.80
C SER A 545 5.91 -23.49 -14.80
N MET A 546 5.39 -24.61 -15.29
CA MET A 546 3.97 -24.94 -15.18
C MET A 546 3.57 -25.13 -13.71
N MET A 547 2.30 -24.88 -13.41
CA MET A 547 1.73 -25.13 -12.08
C MET A 547 1.94 -26.60 -11.68
N PRO A 548 2.50 -26.87 -10.49
CA PRO A 548 2.65 -28.24 -9.99
C PRO A 548 1.29 -28.89 -9.78
N LYS A 549 1.14 -30.14 -10.24
CA LYS A 549 -0.06 -30.96 -10.01
C LYS A 549 0.01 -31.79 -8.71
N SER A 550 1.03 -31.57 -7.89
CA SER A 550 1.32 -32.37 -6.69
C SER A 550 0.41 -32.06 -5.50
N PHE A 551 -0.34 -30.97 -5.54
CA PHE A 551 -1.24 -30.54 -4.45
C PHE A 551 -2.67 -30.30 -4.96
N PRO A 552 -3.70 -30.42 -4.08
CA PRO A 552 -5.08 -30.65 -4.49
C PRO A 552 -5.68 -29.65 -5.47
N ILE A 553 -5.36 -28.36 -5.32
CA ILE A 553 -5.92 -27.32 -6.22
C ILE A 553 -5.02 -27.07 -7.43
N GLY A 554 -3.75 -27.49 -7.38
CA GLY A 554 -2.76 -27.21 -8.42
C GLY A 554 -3.12 -27.80 -9.78
N GLU A 555 -3.82 -28.93 -9.82
CA GLU A 555 -4.29 -29.52 -11.08
C GLU A 555 -5.30 -28.62 -11.81
N ALA A 556 -6.28 -28.06 -11.10
CA ALA A 556 -7.30 -27.19 -11.69
C ALA A 556 -6.68 -25.90 -12.26
N PHE A 557 -5.73 -25.31 -11.54
CA PHE A 557 -4.97 -24.14 -12.00
C PHE A 557 -4.00 -24.49 -13.13
N ALA A 558 -3.41 -25.68 -13.15
CA ALA A 558 -2.57 -26.15 -14.25
C ALA A 558 -3.36 -26.34 -15.56
N SER A 559 -4.63 -26.73 -15.47
CA SER A 559 -5.52 -26.87 -16.63
C SER A 559 -6.16 -25.57 -17.09
N THR A 560 -6.10 -24.51 -16.28
CA THR A 560 -6.73 -23.22 -16.60
C THR A 560 -5.70 -22.29 -17.22
N ALA A 561 -5.90 -21.91 -18.48
CA ALA A 561 -5.05 -20.95 -19.15
C ALA A 561 -5.33 -19.54 -18.60
N TRP A 562 -4.27 -18.80 -18.23
CA TRP A 562 -4.39 -17.39 -17.84
C TRP A 562 -4.15 -16.52 -19.08
N PRO A 563 -5.20 -15.94 -19.70
CA PRO A 563 -5.07 -15.09 -20.88
C PRO A 563 -4.42 -13.74 -20.53
N GLN A 564 -3.84 -13.09 -21.53
CA GLN A 564 -3.45 -11.68 -21.40
C GLN A 564 -4.69 -10.80 -21.36
N PHE A 565 -4.63 -9.73 -20.59
CA PHE A 565 -5.65 -8.70 -20.60
C PHE A 565 -5.43 -7.79 -21.82
N ASP A 566 -6.30 -7.92 -22.83
CA ASP A 566 -6.33 -7.09 -24.02
C ASP A 566 -7.70 -7.14 -24.72
N GLN A 567 -7.92 -6.30 -25.74
CA GLN A 567 -9.17 -6.28 -26.49
C GLN A 567 -9.46 -7.62 -27.22
N PRO A 568 -8.48 -8.29 -27.87
CA PRO A 568 -8.70 -9.59 -28.51
C PRO A 568 -9.21 -10.67 -27.55
N ASN A 569 -8.70 -10.71 -26.31
CA ASN A 569 -9.14 -11.64 -25.27
C ASN A 569 -10.35 -11.11 -24.49
N ARG A 570 -11.03 -10.06 -24.98
CA ARG A 570 -12.21 -9.45 -24.36
C ARG A 570 -11.97 -9.02 -22.91
N GLU A 571 -10.80 -8.48 -22.63
CA GLU A 571 -10.44 -8.00 -21.28
C GLU A 571 -10.50 -9.10 -20.21
N ALA A 572 -10.27 -10.36 -20.61
CA ALA A 572 -10.36 -11.52 -19.73
C ALA A 572 -9.41 -11.44 -18.53
N TYR A 573 -9.87 -11.96 -17.39
CA TYR A 573 -9.09 -12.06 -16.16
C TYR A 573 -9.26 -13.42 -15.48
N LEU A 574 -8.29 -13.76 -14.63
CA LEU A 574 -8.33 -14.98 -13.80
C LEU A 574 -8.94 -14.67 -12.44
N GLU A 575 -10.01 -15.35 -12.07
CA GLU A 575 -10.51 -15.33 -10.70
C GLU A 575 -9.87 -16.46 -9.89
N ILE A 576 -9.17 -16.09 -8.82
CA ILE A 576 -8.45 -16.98 -7.91
C ILE A 576 -9.35 -17.29 -6.71
N ASN A 577 -10.01 -18.44 -6.81
CA ASN A 577 -10.78 -19.10 -5.76
C ASN A 577 -10.22 -20.53 -5.53
N LEU A 578 -10.93 -21.35 -4.75
CA LEU A 578 -10.62 -22.79 -4.66
C LEU A 578 -10.73 -23.50 -6.02
N ILE A 579 -11.63 -23.00 -6.87
CA ILE A 579 -11.80 -23.44 -8.25
C ILE A 579 -11.52 -22.21 -9.12
N PRO A 580 -10.53 -22.25 -10.03
CA PRO A 580 -10.24 -21.14 -10.92
C PRO A 580 -11.36 -20.95 -11.94
N SER A 581 -11.67 -19.68 -12.25
CA SER A 581 -12.57 -19.27 -13.34
C SER A 581 -11.89 -18.20 -14.21
N ILE A 582 -12.21 -18.21 -15.50
CA ILE A 582 -11.86 -17.12 -16.42
C ILE A 582 -13.14 -16.36 -16.74
N GLU A 583 -13.10 -15.07 -16.45
CA GLU A 583 -14.23 -14.15 -16.65
C GLU A 583 -13.81 -13.05 -17.64
N THR A 584 -14.80 -12.39 -18.26
CA THR A 584 -14.60 -11.31 -19.25
C THR A 584 -15.44 -10.10 -18.91
#